data_AF-A0A094EBP5-F1
#
_entry.id   AF-A0A094EBP5-F1
#
_cell.length_a   1.000
_cell.length_b   1.000
_cell.length_c   1.000
_cell.angle_alpha   90.00
_cell.angle_beta   90.00
_cell.angle_gamma   90.00
#
_symmetry.space_group_name_H-M   'P 1'
#
loop_
_entity.id
_entity.type
_entity.pdbx_description
1 polymer ?
#
loop_
_entity_poly.entity_id
_entity_poly.type
_entity_poly.pdbx_seq_one_letter_code
_entity_poly.pdbx_strand_id
1 'polypeptide(L)'
;MQYLDRLLQSLSIEEAYSSTGHGLTAQNVHTYLSKVLYKRRSDFNPLWNHLLVAGLDSADAPFLASADLLGTTFSAPCLATGFGAHLAVPLLRKVAPSEEAAKELSEEDAVKAVKECLKVLYYRDARSTDRYSIAVVKKEGVDMKEDELLENQSWKFAEGIRGYGRTTE
;
A
#
# COMPACT_ATOMS: atom_id res chain seq x y z
N MET A 1 -0.97 9.36 11.84
CA MET A 1 -1.94 9.41 10.73
C MET A 1 -3.18 10.24 11.00
N GLN A 2 -3.62 10.41 12.26
CA GLN A 2 -4.84 11.17 12.60
C GLN A 2 -4.93 12.59 11.99
N TYR A 3 -3.81 13.29 11.79
CA TYR A 3 -3.81 14.63 11.17
C TYR A 3 -4.24 14.60 9.69
N LEU A 4 -3.64 13.71 8.89
CA LEU A 4 -3.96 13.60 7.47
C LEU A 4 -5.38 13.09 7.24
N ASP A 5 -5.83 12.16 8.08
CA ASP A 5 -7.21 11.65 8.04
C ASP A 5 -8.23 12.78 8.28
N ARG A 6 -8.05 13.59 9.34
CA ARG A 6 -8.90 14.77 9.58
C ARG A 6 -8.86 15.76 8.42
N LEU A 7 -7.69 15.98 7.83
CA LEU A 7 -7.54 16.88 6.68
C LEU A 7 -8.33 16.38 5.47
N LEU A 8 -8.24 15.08 5.17
CA LEU A 8 -8.99 14.45 4.07
C LEU A 8 -10.49 14.39 4.35
N GLN A 9 -10.91 14.16 5.59
CA GLN A 9 -12.31 14.22 6.00
C GLN A 9 -12.88 15.64 5.81
N SER A 10 -12.17 16.67 6.26
CA SER A 10 -12.57 18.07 6.02
C SER A 10 -12.70 18.37 4.53
N LEU A 11 -11.71 17.96 3.72
CA LEU A 11 -11.73 18.14 2.26
C LEU A 11 -12.92 17.41 1.61
N SER A 12 -13.21 16.18 2.05
CA SER A 12 -14.35 15.41 1.56
C SER A 12 -15.69 16.05 1.92
N ILE A 13 -15.79 16.64 3.11
CA ILE A 13 -17.00 17.34 3.56
C ILE A 13 -17.19 18.61 2.71
N GLU A 14 -16.14 19.40 2.50
CA GLU A 14 -16.18 20.60 1.66
C GLU A 14 -16.61 20.29 0.23
N GLU A 15 -16.06 19.23 -0.38
CA GLU A 15 -16.47 18.82 -1.73
C GLU A 15 -17.93 18.34 -1.77
N ALA A 16 -18.39 17.62 -0.74
CA ALA A 16 -19.78 17.15 -0.68
C ALA A 16 -20.81 18.29 -0.63
N TYR A 17 -20.42 19.47 -0.13
CA TYR A 17 -21.26 20.68 -0.16
C TYR A 17 -21.09 21.53 -1.44
N SER A 18 -20.14 21.17 -2.31
CA SER A 18 -19.95 21.85 -3.59
C SER A 18 -21.11 21.58 -4.54
N SER A 19 -21.61 22.62 -5.20
CA SER A 19 -22.71 22.53 -6.17
C SER A 19 -22.27 22.05 -7.55
N THR A 20 -20.97 21.80 -7.75
CA THR A 20 -20.38 21.49 -9.06
C THR A 20 -20.61 20.05 -9.52
N GLY A 21 -21.07 19.15 -8.63
CA GLY A 21 -21.41 17.76 -8.98
C GLY A 21 -20.24 16.88 -9.41
N HIS A 22 -19.00 17.34 -9.27
CA HIS A 22 -17.79 16.56 -9.57
C HIS A 22 -17.23 16.00 -8.27
N GLY A 23 -16.89 14.71 -8.23
CA GLY A 23 -16.22 14.09 -7.08
C GLY A 23 -14.69 14.22 -7.16
N LEU A 24 -14.02 14.15 -6.01
CA LEU A 24 -12.56 14.05 -5.96
C LEU A 24 -12.10 12.68 -6.48
N THR A 25 -11.23 12.69 -7.50
CA THR A 25 -10.58 11.46 -7.99
C THR A 25 -9.33 11.12 -7.17
N ALA A 26 -8.85 9.88 -7.27
CA ALA A 26 -7.62 9.46 -6.61
C ALA A 26 -6.41 10.32 -7.02
N GLN A 27 -6.37 10.74 -8.29
CA GLN A 27 -5.33 11.63 -8.81
C GLN A 27 -5.38 13.03 -8.18
N ASN A 28 -6.58 13.57 -7.94
CA ASN A 28 -6.73 14.86 -7.26
C ASN A 28 -6.25 14.78 -5.81
N VAL A 29 -6.64 13.71 -5.09
CA VAL A 29 -6.21 13.47 -3.71
C VAL A 29 -4.70 13.30 -3.62
N HIS A 30 -4.08 12.54 -4.53
CA HIS A 30 -2.63 12.39 -4.60
C HIS A 30 -1.91 13.72 -4.84
N THR A 31 -2.39 14.53 -5.77
CA THR A 31 -1.85 15.86 -6.07
C THR A 31 -1.99 16.82 -4.88
N TYR A 32 -3.10 16.73 -4.15
CA TYR A 32 -3.31 17.52 -2.93
C TYR A 32 -2.32 17.12 -1.84
N LEU A 33 -2.21 15.82 -1.56
CA LEU A 33 -1.30 15.29 -0.54
C LEU A 33 0.16 15.62 -0.84
N SER A 34 0.60 15.53 -2.10
CA SER A 34 1.97 15.87 -2.47
C SER A 34 2.31 17.33 -2.17
N LYS A 35 1.39 18.27 -2.45
CA LYS A 35 1.54 19.69 -2.12
C LYS A 35 1.56 19.93 -0.61
N VAL A 36 0.70 19.26 0.15
CA VAL A 36 0.69 19.35 1.61
C VAL A 36 2.01 18.88 2.20
N LEU A 37 2.53 17.72 1.75
CA LEU A 37 3.80 17.16 2.21
C LEU A 37 4.97 18.09 1.82
N TYR A 38 4.99 18.58 0.59
CA TYR A 38 6.02 19.51 0.11
C TYR A 38 6.03 20.82 0.91
N LYS A 39 4.86 21.41 1.18
CA LYS A 39 4.73 22.64 1.97
C LYS A 39 5.27 22.43 3.39
N ARG A 40 4.91 21.31 4.04
CA ARG A 40 5.38 20.97 5.39
C ARG A 40 6.89 20.75 5.44
N ARG A 41 7.47 20.15 4.41
CA ARG A 41 8.93 20.08 4.23
C ARG A 41 9.56 21.48 4.11
N SER A 42 8.99 22.37 3.30
CA SER A 42 9.49 23.73 3.13
C SER A 42 9.47 24.56 4.42
N ASP A 43 8.52 24.28 5.32
CA ASP A 43 8.42 24.90 6.64
C ASP A 43 9.37 24.25 7.68
N PHE A 44 10.30 23.40 7.24
CA PHE A 44 11.22 22.63 8.09
C PHE A 44 10.51 21.81 9.19
N ASN A 45 9.25 21.46 8.96
CA ASN A 45 8.42 20.67 9.87
C ASN A 45 7.65 19.61 9.07
N PRO A 46 8.34 18.63 8.45
CA PRO A 46 7.74 17.65 7.56
C PRO A 46 6.77 16.73 8.31
N LEU A 47 5.76 16.23 7.59
CA LEU A 47 4.95 15.12 8.06
C LEU A 47 5.69 13.81 7.76
N TRP A 48 6.03 13.05 8.80
CA TRP A 48 6.83 11.83 8.67
C TRP A 48 6.01 10.64 8.16
N ASN A 49 5.53 10.74 6.92
CA ASN A 49 4.68 9.75 6.27
C ASN A 49 5.19 9.45 4.86
N HIS A 50 5.01 8.19 4.45
CA HIS A 50 5.15 7.76 3.07
C HIS A 50 3.82 7.10 2.69
N LEU A 51 3.12 7.69 1.74
CA LEU A 51 1.73 7.38 1.42
C LEU A 51 1.67 6.70 0.07
N LEU A 52 0.81 5.69 -0.04
CA LEU A 52 0.35 5.16 -1.32
C LEU A 52 -1.10 5.59 -1.50
N VAL A 53 -1.39 6.20 -2.63
CA VAL A 53 -2.75 6.59 -3.03
C VAL A 53 -3.17 5.65 -4.13
N ALA A 54 -4.21 4.86 -3.86
CA ALA A 54 -4.80 3.91 -4.79
C ALA A 54 -6.29 4.24 -4.94
N GLY A 55 -6.81 4.12 -6.15
CA GLY A 55 -8.23 4.33 -6.43
C GLY A 55 -8.52 4.38 -7.93
N LEU A 56 -9.55 5.14 -8.30
CA LEU A 56 -9.93 5.36 -9.70
C LEU A 56 -9.66 6.81 -10.11
N ASP A 57 -9.27 7.00 -11.36
CA ASP A 57 -9.16 8.33 -11.98
C ASP A 57 -10.51 8.81 -12.56
N SER A 58 -10.50 9.95 -13.25
CA SER A 58 -11.70 10.53 -13.86
C SER A 58 -12.29 9.71 -15.03
N ALA A 59 -11.53 8.73 -15.55
CA ALA A 59 -11.95 7.82 -16.61
C ALA A 59 -12.28 6.41 -16.07
N ASP A 60 -12.45 6.29 -14.75
CA ASP A 60 -12.62 5.03 -14.02
C ASP A 60 -11.47 4.02 -14.25
N ALA A 61 -10.28 4.50 -14.61
CA ALA A 61 -9.11 3.64 -14.74
C ALA A 61 -8.39 3.52 -13.38
N PRO A 62 -7.81 2.34 -13.07
CA PRO A 62 -7.02 2.16 -11.85
C PRO A 62 -5.86 3.16 -11.77
N PHE A 63 -5.75 3.82 -10.63
CA PHE A 63 -4.70 4.77 -10.30
C PHE A 63 -3.92 4.30 -9.08
N LEU A 64 -2.60 4.31 -9.17
CA LEU A 64 -1.69 3.96 -8.07
C LEU A 64 -0.45 4.86 -8.09
N ALA A 65 -0.24 5.62 -7.02
CA ALA A 65 0.91 6.51 -6.91
C ALA A 65 1.41 6.65 -5.47
N SER A 66 2.71 6.94 -5.33
CA SER A 66 3.36 7.22 -4.05
C SER A 66 3.56 8.72 -3.82
N ALA A 67 3.54 9.13 -2.55
CA ALA A 67 3.97 10.46 -2.09
C ALA A 67 4.75 10.35 -0.77
N ASP A 68 5.97 10.86 -0.71
CA ASP A 68 6.84 10.80 0.47
C ASP A 68 6.86 12.11 1.29
N LEU A 69 7.54 12.06 2.46
CA LEU A 69 7.69 13.20 3.37
C LEU A 69 8.42 14.41 2.76
N LEU A 70 9.11 14.23 1.63
CA LEU A 70 9.80 15.29 0.91
C LEU A 70 8.94 15.90 -0.21
N GLY A 71 7.76 15.31 -0.47
CA GLY A 71 6.90 15.65 -1.59
C GLY A 71 7.34 15.00 -2.91
N THR A 72 8.22 14.01 -2.89
CA THR A 72 8.57 13.20 -4.06
C THR A 72 7.37 12.33 -4.42
N THR A 73 7.03 12.28 -5.71
CA THR A 73 5.90 11.49 -6.20
C THR A 73 6.28 10.69 -7.43
N PHE A 74 5.72 9.49 -7.55
CA PHE A 74 5.81 8.67 -8.76
C PHE A 74 4.66 7.65 -8.79
N SER A 75 4.33 7.16 -9.98
CA SER A 75 3.41 6.04 -10.21
C SER A 75 4.19 4.80 -10.69
N ALA A 76 3.64 3.63 -10.43
CA ALA A 76 4.18 2.35 -10.90
C ALA A 76 3.08 1.26 -10.83
N PRO A 77 3.21 0.16 -11.58
CA PRO A 77 2.21 -0.92 -11.58
C PRO A 77 2.12 -1.64 -10.22
N CYS A 78 3.20 -1.61 -9.43
CA CYS A 78 3.22 -2.11 -8.07
C CYS A 78 4.08 -1.22 -7.17
N LEU A 79 3.60 -0.95 -5.95
CA LEU A 79 4.25 -0.08 -4.98
C LEU A 79 4.24 -0.73 -3.59
N ALA A 80 5.28 -0.44 -2.81
CA ALA A 80 5.31 -0.73 -1.38
C ALA A 80 6.17 0.32 -0.67
N THR A 81 5.88 0.56 0.61
CA THR A 81 6.62 1.51 1.44
C THR A 81 7.53 0.79 2.43
N GLY A 82 8.45 1.51 3.07
CA GLY A 82 9.34 0.98 4.10
C GLY A 82 10.15 -0.24 3.63
N PHE A 83 10.23 -1.27 4.47
CA PHE A 83 10.90 -2.54 4.15
C PHE A 83 10.23 -3.29 2.97
N GLY A 84 8.94 -3.04 2.74
CA GLY A 84 8.19 -3.53 1.59
C GLY A 84 8.82 -3.14 0.26
N ALA A 85 9.42 -1.95 0.17
CA ALA A 85 10.09 -1.51 -1.05
C ALA A 85 11.25 -2.44 -1.47
N HIS A 86 11.89 -3.10 -0.50
CA HIS A 86 13.03 -3.98 -0.75
C HIS A 86 12.65 -5.46 -0.89
N LEU A 87 11.61 -5.91 -0.17
CA LEU A 87 11.23 -7.33 -0.12
C LEU A 87 9.96 -7.66 -0.92
N ALA A 88 8.95 -6.81 -0.85
CA ALA A 88 7.66 -7.05 -1.51
C ALA A 88 7.69 -6.65 -2.99
N VAL A 89 8.26 -5.48 -3.33
CA VAL A 89 8.29 -4.99 -4.72
C VAL A 89 8.93 -5.99 -5.70
N PRO A 90 10.06 -6.67 -5.39
CA PRO A 90 10.60 -7.68 -6.29
C PRO A 90 9.67 -8.87 -6.53
N LEU A 91 8.83 -9.25 -5.55
CA LEU A 91 7.84 -10.31 -5.70
C LEU A 91 6.66 -9.83 -6.54
N LEU A 92 6.15 -8.63 -6.26
CA LEU A 92 5.07 -8.01 -7.02
C LEU A 92 5.46 -7.82 -8.49
N ARG A 93 6.70 -7.41 -8.78
CA ARG A 93 7.22 -7.26 -10.15
C ARG A 93 7.27 -8.55 -10.97
N LYS A 94 7.25 -9.73 -10.34
CA LYS A 94 7.13 -11.00 -11.07
C LYS A 94 5.73 -11.19 -11.67
N VAL A 95 4.72 -10.59 -11.04
CA VAL A 95 3.32 -10.69 -11.41
C VAL A 95 2.88 -9.48 -12.23
N ALA A 96 3.32 -8.27 -11.84
CA ALA A 96 3.03 -7.00 -12.49
C ALA A 96 4.33 -6.26 -12.88
N PRO A 97 5.07 -6.74 -13.91
CA PRO A 97 6.31 -6.11 -14.36
C PRO A 97 6.09 -4.78 -15.11
N SER A 98 4.94 -4.60 -15.77
CA SER A 98 4.56 -3.41 -16.52
C SER A 98 3.10 -3.03 -16.28
N GLU A 99 2.70 -1.84 -16.72
CA GLU A 99 1.32 -1.35 -16.61
C GLU A 99 0.33 -2.21 -17.41
N GLU A 100 0.77 -2.78 -18.54
CA GLU A 100 -0.04 -3.70 -19.35
C GLU A 100 -0.29 -5.01 -18.61
N ALA A 101 0.76 -5.60 -18.05
CA ALA A 101 0.65 -6.83 -17.27
C ALA A 101 -0.19 -6.64 -15.99
N ALA A 102 -0.12 -5.46 -15.38
CA ALA A 102 -0.96 -5.12 -14.23
C ALA A 102 -2.45 -5.06 -14.58
N LYS A 103 -2.81 -4.63 -15.80
CA LYS A 103 -4.21 -4.56 -16.27
C LYS A 103 -4.81 -5.93 -16.57
N GLU A 104 -3.99 -6.89 -16.98
CA GLU A 104 -4.41 -8.26 -17.29
C GLU A 104 -4.57 -9.12 -16.02
N LEU A 105 -4.12 -8.62 -14.87
CA LEU A 105 -4.12 -9.36 -13.62
C LEU A 105 -5.54 -9.52 -13.06
N SER A 106 -5.90 -10.76 -12.70
CA SER A 106 -7.16 -11.02 -12.01
C SER A 106 -7.12 -10.48 -10.57
N GLU A 107 -8.28 -10.12 -10.03
CA GLU A 107 -8.40 -9.69 -8.63
C GLU A 107 -7.86 -10.76 -7.66
N GLU A 108 -8.19 -12.03 -7.91
CA GLU A 108 -7.76 -13.16 -7.08
C GLU A 108 -6.23 -13.31 -7.08
N ASP A 109 -5.59 -13.20 -8.25
CA ASP A 109 -4.14 -13.29 -8.37
C ASP A 109 -3.44 -12.09 -7.74
N ALA A 110 -4.01 -10.88 -7.87
CA ALA A 110 -3.49 -9.69 -7.22
C ALA A 110 -3.54 -9.81 -5.69
N VAL A 111 -4.68 -10.23 -5.14
CA VAL A 111 -4.84 -10.47 -3.69
C VAL A 111 -3.87 -11.55 -3.21
N LYS A 112 -3.72 -12.64 -3.96
CA LYS A 112 -2.77 -13.71 -3.63
C LYS A 112 -1.32 -13.23 -3.64
N ALA A 113 -0.93 -12.41 -4.61
CA ALA A 113 0.40 -11.82 -4.69
C ALA A 113 0.70 -10.90 -3.49
N VAL A 114 -0.28 -10.08 -3.07
CA VAL A 114 -0.15 -9.22 -1.88
C VAL A 114 -0.04 -10.06 -0.61
N LYS A 115 -0.87 -11.10 -0.43
CA LYS A 115 -0.80 -12.02 0.72
C LYS A 115 0.56 -12.72 0.80
N GLU A 116 1.12 -13.14 -0.33
CA GLU A 116 2.46 -13.73 -0.37
C GLU A 116 3.55 -12.73 0.07
N CYS A 117 3.44 -11.47 -0.35
CA CYS A 117 4.36 -10.42 0.06
C CYS A 117 4.29 -10.15 1.57
N LEU A 118 3.08 -10.11 2.14
CA LEU A 118 2.88 -9.92 3.59
C LEU A 118 3.51 -11.07 4.39
N LYS A 119 3.39 -12.30 3.90
CA LYS A 119 4.04 -13.47 4.53
C LYS A 119 5.57 -13.35 4.53
N VAL A 120 6.16 -12.93 3.42
CA VAL A 120 7.61 -12.71 3.33
C VAL A 120 8.06 -11.58 4.24
N LEU A 121 7.29 -10.49 4.33
CA LEU A 121 7.56 -9.40 5.26
C LEU A 121 7.49 -9.88 6.71
N TYR A 122 6.49 -10.68 7.07
CA TYR A 122 6.37 -11.23 8.41
C TYR A 122 7.60 -12.02 8.87
N TYR A 123 8.21 -12.80 7.96
CA TYR A 123 9.41 -13.56 8.30
C TYR A 123 10.69 -12.73 8.44
N ARG A 124 10.74 -11.53 7.85
CA ARG A 124 12.01 -10.79 7.65
C ARG A 124 12.02 -9.40 8.26
N ASP A 125 10.84 -8.79 8.49
CA ASP A 125 10.70 -7.50 9.13
C ASP A 125 10.33 -7.68 10.61
N ALA A 126 11.24 -7.34 11.51
CA ALA A 126 11.06 -7.46 12.95
C ALA A 126 10.02 -6.48 13.54
N ARG A 127 9.45 -5.58 12.74
CA ARG A 127 8.38 -4.65 13.15
C ARG A 127 7.00 -5.00 12.59
N SER A 128 6.90 -6.12 11.87
CA SER A 128 5.65 -6.60 11.29
C SER A 128 4.79 -7.34 12.31
N THR A 129 3.50 -7.50 11.99
CA THR A 129 2.52 -8.25 12.79
C THR A 129 1.86 -9.32 11.93
N ASP A 130 1.30 -10.35 12.58
CA ASP A 130 0.60 -11.45 11.92
C ASP A 130 -0.84 -11.08 11.48
N ARG A 131 -1.33 -9.91 11.91
CA ARG A 131 -2.62 -9.32 11.55
C ARG A 131 -2.45 -8.16 10.58
N TYR A 132 -3.34 -8.08 9.60
CA TYR A 132 -3.37 -7.01 8.59
C TYR A 132 -4.79 -6.71 8.11
N SER A 133 -4.94 -5.63 7.36
CA SER A 133 -6.17 -5.28 6.63
C SER A 133 -5.88 -5.27 5.13
N ILE A 134 -6.88 -5.61 4.33
CA ILE A 134 -6.79 -5.56 2.87
C ILE A 134 -8.02 -4.83 2.32
N ALA A 135 -7.78 -3.91 1.39
CA ALA A 135 -8.83 -3.16 0.71
C ALA A 135 -8.71 -3.34 -0.80
N VAL A 136 -9.82 -3.62 -1.46
CA VAL A 136 -9.95 -3.74 -2.91
C VAL A 136 -10.88 -2.65 -3.39
N VAL A 137 -10.37 -1.76 -4.25
CA VAL A 137 -11.16 -0.65 -4.81
C VAL A 137 -11.71 -1.06 -6.17
N LYS A 138 -13.03 -1.06 -6.30
CA LYS A 138 -13.77 -1.35 -7.54
C LYS A 138 -14.63 -0.14 -7.92
N LYS A 139 -15.28 -0.20 -9.08
CA LYS A 139 -16.20 0.86 -9.52
C LYS A 139 -17.45 0.94 -8.63
N GLU A 140 -17.87 -0.20 -8.10
CA GLU A 140 -19.04 -0.34 -7.23
C GLU A 140 -18.78 0.18 -5.81
N GLY A 141 -17.50 0.29 -5.42
CA GLY A 141 -17.10 0.73 -4.09
C GLY A 141 -15.80 0.09 -3.60
N VAL A 142 -15.56 0.20 -2.30
CA VAL A 142 -14.38 -0.36 -1.63
C VAL A 142 -14.81 -1.57 -0.80
N ASP A 143 -14.25 -2.74 -1.11
CA ASP A 143 -14.34 -3.93 -0.26
C ASP A 143 -13.15 -3.94 0.71
N MET A 144 -13.42 -3.79 2.00
CA MET A 144 -12.40 -3.71 3.03
C MET A 144 -12.59 -4.83 4.04
N LYS A 145 -11.52 -5.61 4.24
CA LYS A 145 -11.44 -6.68 5.22
C LYS A 145 -10.42 -6.29 6.28
N GLU A 146 -10.89 -6.21 7.51
CA GLU A 146 -10.10 -5.89 8.69
C GLU A 146 -9.79 -7.16 9.49
N ASP A 147 -8.73 -7.13 10.29
CA ASP A 147 -8.32 -8.24 11.17
C ASP A 147 -8.03 -9.59 10.49
N GLU A 148 -7.57 -9.56 9.25
CA GLU A 148 -7.12 -10.76 8.53
C GLU A 148 -5.84 -11.33 9.17
N LEU A 149 -5.78 -12.64 9.32
CA LEU A 149 -4.63 -13.36 9.86
C LEU A 149 -3.73 -13.88 8.74
N LEU A 150 -2.43 -13.92 9.00
CA LEU A 150 -1.45 -14.51 8.10
C LEU A 150 -1.57 -16.04 8.07
N GLU A 151 -1.93 -16.56 6.90
CA GLU A 151 -2.09 -17.99 6.65
C GLU A 151 -0.82 -18.64 6.10
N ASN A 152 -0.77 -19.98 6.13
CA ASN A 152 0.28 -20.78 5.49
C ASN A 152 1.71 -20.46 5.95
N GLN A 153 1.86 -20.15 7.23
CA GLN A 153 3.17 -19.96 7.85
C GLN A 153 3.90 -21.32 7.97
N SER A 154 5.21 -21.37 7.69
CA SER A 154 6.00 -22.60 7.69
C SER A 154 7.38 -22.36 8.27
N TRP A 155 7.63 -23.03 9.40
CA TRP A 155 8.92 -23.06 10.10
C TRP A 155 9.65 -24.40 9.95
N LYS A 156 9.22 -25.24 9.00
CA LYS A 156 9.77 -26.60 8.78
C LYS A 156 11.28 -26.62 8.58
N PHE A 157 11.87 -25.54 8.05
CA PHE A 157 13.33 -25.46 7.87
C PHE A 157 14.09 -25.54 9.21
N ALA A 158 13.48 -25.13 10.33
CA ALA A 158 14.09 -25.16 11.66
C ALA A 158 14.44 -26.59 12.11
N GLU A 159 13.66 -27.59 11.70
CA GLU A 159 13.92 -29.02 12.01
C GLU A 159 15.24 -29.51 11.39
N GLY A 160 15.63 -28.93 10.24
CA GLY A 160 16.86 -29.28 9.53
C GLY A 160 18.11 -28.54 10.00
N ILE A 161 17.98 -27.55 10.90
CA ILE A 161 19.12 -26.79 11.39
C ILE A 161 19.85 -27.62 12.45
N ARG A 162 20.98 -28.21 12.04
CA ARG A 162 21.94 -28.86 12.94
C ARG A 162 23.10 -27.90 13.21
N GLY A 163 23.29 -27.49 14.47
CA GLY A 163 24.28 -26.51 14.93
C GLY A 163 24.50 -26.55 16.46
N TYR A 164 25.52 -25.84 16.95
CA TYR A 164 26.11 -25.93 18.32
C TYR A 164 25.07 -26.15 19.43
N GLY A 165 24.88 -27.41 19.84
CA GLY A 165 24.14 -27.75 21.07
C GLY A 165 23.19 -28.95 21.01
N ARG A 166 22.82 -29.48 19.84
CA ARG A 166 22.07 -30.76 19.76
C ARG A 166 22.74 -31.75 18.83
N THR A 167 23.74 -32.42 19.38
CA THR A 167 24.15 -33.76 18.98
C THR A 167 23.46 -34.72 19.93
N THR A 168 22.44 -35.45 19.46
CA THR A 168 21.79 -36.65 20.04
C THR A 168 20.49 -36.81 19.24
N GLU A 169 20.22 -37.85 18.46
CA GLU A 169 20.87 -39.14 18.14
C GLU A 169 20.77 -39.37 16.62
#